data_AF-A0A434FM85-F1
#
_entry.id   AF-A0A434FM85-F1
#
_cell.length_a   1.000
_cell.length_b   1.000
_cell.length_c   1.000
_cell.angle_alpha   90.00
_cell.angle_beta   90.00
_cell.angle_gamma   90.00
#
_symmetry.space_group_name_H-M   'P 1'
#
loop_
_entity.id
_entity.type
_entity.pdbx_description
1 polymer ?
#
loop_
_entity_poly.entity_id
_entity_poly.type
_entity_poly.pdbx_seq_one_letter_code
_entity_poly.pdbx_strand_id
1 'polypeptide(L)'
;MSESEVSSQPQLDVRAVPPVERHARIFGIAQALSEGQSFVIVNDHDPRPLRYQMEARYPGLFGWEYLQQGPDIWRIEIKRLHSSGCNCCCGS
;
A
#
# COMPACT_ATOMS: atom_id res chain seq x y z
N MET A 1 -28.92 -15.11 2.89
CA MET A 1 -28.24 -14.86 1.60
C MET A 1 -27.19 -13.83 1.90
N SER A 2 -25.93 -14.19 1.70
CA SER A 2 -24.77 -13.44 2.14
C SER A 2 -24.66 -12.13 1.37
N GLU A 3 -24.99 -11.03 2.04
CA GLU A 3 -24.64 -9.70 1.59
C GLU A 3 -23.12 -9.62 1.66
N SER A 4 -22.44 -9.64 0.52
CA SER A 4 -21.01 -9.38 0.47
C SER A 4 -20.81 -7.95 0.93
N GLU A 5 -20.40 -7.76 2.19
CA GLU A 5 -20.00 -6.46 2.73
C GLU A 5 -18.99 -5.83 1.77
N VAL A 6 -19.43 -4.78 1.07
CA VAL A 6 -18.58 -3.96 0.22
C VAL A 6 -17.68 -3.17 1.17
N SER A 7 -16.57 -3.78 1.57
CA SER A 7 -15.50 -3.13 2.32
C SER A 7 -15.09 -1.86 1.57
N SER A 8 -15.60 -0.72 2.04
CA SER A 8 -15.36 0.61 1.48
C SER A 8 -13.95 1.07 1.88
N GLN A 9 -12.94 0.31 1.46
CA GLN A 9 -11.55 0.64 1.71
C GLN A 9 -11.20 1.89 0.89
N PRO A 10 -10.47 2.86 1.49
CA PRO A 10 -10.11 4.08 0.79
C PRO A 10 -9.30 3.74 -0.47
N GLN A 11 -9.70 4.30 -1.60
CA GLN A 11 -9.04 4.05 -2.88
C GLN A 11 -8.41 5.35 -3.41
N LEU A 12 -7.15 5.26 -3.83
CA LEU A 12 -6.44 6.32 -4.53
C LEU A 12 -6.27 5.95 -6.01
N ASP A 13 -6.87 6.74 -6.90
CA ASP A 13 -6.56 6.65 -8.33
C ASP A 13 -5.26 7.39 -8.63
N VAL A 14 -4.20 6.63 -8.89
CA VAL A 14 -2.85 7.12 -9.14
C VAL A 14 -2.75 7.74 -10.54
N ARG A 15 -3.66 7.41 -11.46
CA ARG A 15 -3.70 7.97 -12.82
C ARG A 15 -4.13 9.45 -12.82
N ALA A 16 -4.91 9.85 -11.82
CA ALA A 16 -5.32 11.23 -11.62
C ALA A 16 -4.23 12.10 -10.94
N VAL A 17 -3.17 11.49 -10.41
CA VAL A 17 -2.11 12.18 -9.67
C VAL A 17 -0.89 12.41 -10.57
N PRO A 18 -0.30 13.62 -10.59
CA PRO A 18 0.89 13.91 -11.37
C PRO A 18 2.06 12.97 -11.04
N PRO A 19 2.87 12.52 -12.03
CA PRO A 19 3.93 11.54 -11.82
C PRO A 19 4.91 11.85 -10.69
N VAL A 20 5.24 13.13 -10.53
CA VAL A 20 6.16 13.62 -9.51
C VAL A 20 5.58 13.55 -8.10
N GLU A 21 4.25 13.60 -7.97
CA GLU A 21 3.55 13.58 -6.67
C GLU A 21 3.06 12.19 -6.29
N ARG A 22 2.92 11.25 -7.24
CA ARG A 22 2.38 9.90 -7.00
C ARG A 22 3.02 9.22 -5.80
N HIS A 23 4.34 9.12 -5.80
CA HIS A 23 5.09 8.47 -4.71
C HIS A 23 4.84 9.18 -3.39
N ALA A 24 5.01 10.50 -3.33
CA ALA A 24 4.83 11.29 -2.11
C ALA A 24 3.42 11.15 -1.54
N ARG A 25 2.38 11.19 -2.38
CA ARG A 25 0.98 10.96 -2.00
C ARG A 25 0.77 9.57 -1.42
N ILE A 26 1.22 8.53 -2.12
CA ILE A 26 1.04 7.13 -1.69
C ILE A 26 1.75 6.91 -0.35
N PHE A 27 3.02 7.32 -0.23
CA PHE A 27 3.79 7.20 1.02
C PHE A 27 3.18 8.03 2.16
N GLY A 28 2.63 9.20 1.86
CA GLY A 28 1.94 10.04 2.84
C GLY A 28 0.69 9.36 3.39
N ILE A 29 -0.16 8.81 2.50
CA ILE A 29 -1.35 8.06 2.91
C ILE A 29 -0.96 6.81 3.69
N ALA A 30 -0.03 6.01 3.17
CA ALA A 30 0.42 4.79 3.83
C ALA A 30 0.92 5.06 5.26
N GLN A 31 1.73 6.11 5.46
CA GLN A 31 2.22 6.49 6.79
C GLN A 31 1.14 7.05 7.71
N ALA A 32 0.06 7.62 7.16
CA ALA A 32 -1.07 8.13 7.93
C ALA A 32 -2.05 7.01 8.36
N LEU A 33 -1.92 5.79 7.81
CA LEU A 33 -2.76 4.66 8.20
C LEU A 33 -2.42 4.18 9.61
N SER A 34 -3.46 3.86 10.37
CA SER A 34 -3.32 3.14 11.63
C SER A 34 -3.00 1.67 11.39
N GLU A 35 -2.39 1.00 12.37
CA GLU A 35 -2.10 -0.43 12.29
C GLU A 35 -3.38 -1.24 12.01
N GLY A 36 -3.30 -2.17 11.05
CA GLY A 36 -4.44 -2.95 10.58
C GLY A 36 -5.27 -2.28 9.47
N GLN A 37 -5.13 -0.98 9.23
CA GLN A 37 -5.84 -0.31 8.13
C GLN A 37 -5.13 -0.52 6.79
N SER A 38 -5.90 -0.46 5.71
CA SER A 38 -5.39 -0.55 4.35
C SER A 38 -6.08 0.44 3.41
N PHE A 39 -5.44 0.68 2.27
CA PHE A 39 -5.98 1.45 1.18
C PHE A 39 -5.58 0.81 -0.14
N VAL A 40 -6.34 1.10 -1.19
CA VAL A 40 -6.13 0.53 -2.52
C VAL A 40 -5.59 1.61 -3.45
N ILE A 41 -4.49 1.33 -4.15
CA ILE A 41 -4.04 2.16 -5.27
C ILE A 41 -4.53 1.57 -6.57
N VAL A 42 -4.95 2.44 -7.49
CA VAL A 42 -5.33 2.06 -8.87
C VAL A 42 -4.38 2.71 -9.85
N ASN A 43 -3.72 1.89 -10.65
CA ASN A 43 -2.73 2.32 -11.62
C ASN A 43 -2.99 1.64 -12.99
N ASP A 44 -2.51 2.24 -14.06
CA ASP A 44 -2.57 1.71 -15.43
C ASP A 44 -1.40 0.74 -15.75
N HIS A 45 -0.44 0.58 -14.84
CA HIS A 45 0.68 -0.34 -14.96
C HIS A 45 1.09 -0.93 -13.60
N ASP A 46 1.92 -1.97 -13.60
CA ASP A 46 2.41 -2.60 -12.38
C ASP A 46 3.39 -1.69 -11.61
N PRO A 47 3.08 -1.26 -10.36
CA PRO A 47 3.93 -0.37 -9.59
C PRO A 47 5.03 -1.11 -8.81
N ARG A 48 5.71 -2.10 -9.42
CA ARG A 48 6.84 -2.83 -8.79
C ARG A 48 7.91 -1.92 -8.18
N PRO A 49 8.37 -0.85 -8.85
CA PRO A 49 9.40 0.03 -8.28
C PRO A 49 8.98 0.66 -6.96
N LEU A 50 7.70 1.03 -6.84
CA LEU A 50 7.12 1.60 -5.62
C LEU A 50 7.12 0.57 -4.48
N ARG A 51 6.76 -0.69 -4.76
CA ARG A 51 6.84 -1.78 -3.78
C ARG A 51 8.23 -1.92 -3.20
N TYR A 52 9.25 -1.99 -4.06
CA TYR A 52 10.65 -2.14 -3.61
C TYR A 52 11.11 -0.95 -2.77
N GLN A 53 10.75 0.28 -3.15
CA GLN A 53 11.07 1.47 -2.36
C GLN A 53 10.40 1.46 -0.98
N MET A 54 9.16 0.98 -0.90
CA MET A 54 8.44 0.90 0.36
C MET A 54 9.02 -0.16 1.29
N GLU A 55 9.35 -1.35 0.79
CA GLU A 55 10.00 -2.41 1.57
C GLU A 55 11.40 -1.97 2.04
N ALA A 56 12.18 -1.31 1.18
CA ALA A 56 13.50 -0.82 1.53
C ALA A 56 13.47 0.26 2.63
N ARG A 57 12.44 1.11 2.64
CA ARG A 57 12.30 2.20 3.60
C ARG A 57 11.60 1.78 4.89
N TYR A 58 10.68 0.82 4.79
CA TYR A 58 9.78 0.39 5.85
C TYR A 58 9.63 -1.13 5.85
N PRO A 59 10.71 -1.89 6.12
CA PRO A 59 10.71 -3.34 5.98
C PRO A 59 9.71 -3.98 6.95
N GLY A 60 8.86 -4.87 6.44
CA GLY A 60 7.84 -5.57 7.23
C GLY A 60 6.76 -4.68 7.85
N LEU A 61 6.71 -3.40 7.51
CA LEU A 61 5.78 -2.43 8.09
C LEU A 61 4.48 -2.29 7.29
N PHE A 62 4.57 -2.59 6.00
CA PHE A 62 3.45 -2.51 5.07
C PHE A 62 3.30 -3.82 4.31
N GLY A 63 2.08 -4.32 4.25
CA GLY A 63 1.67 -5.43 3.40
C GLY A 63 1.38 -4.93 1.99
N TRP A 64 1.65 -5.78 1.00
CA TRP A 64 1.44 -5.49 -0.41
C TRP A 64 0.68 -6.65 -1.05
N GLU A 65 -0.57 -6.42 -1.43
CA GLU A 65 -1.44 -7.43 -2.00
C GLU A 65 -2.02 -6.97 -3.33
N TYR A 66 -1.97 -7.82 -4.34
CA TYR A 66 -2.54 -7.51 -5.65
C TYR A 66 -4.00 -7.95 -5.69
N LEU A 67 -4.93 -7.00 -5.65
CA LEU A 67 -6.36 -7.25 -5.82
C LEU A 67 -6.74 -7.45 -7.28
N GLN A 68 -6.06 -6.75 -8.18
CA GLN A 68 -6.24 -6.88 -9.63
C GLN A 68 -4.91 -6.65 -10.33
N GLN A 69 -4.56 -7.56 -11.23
CA GLN A 69 -3.38 -7.46 -12.07
C GLN A 69 -3.90 -7.32 -13.50
N GLY A 70 -3.49 -6.26 -14.18
CA GLY A 70 -4.02 -5.87 -15.49
C GLY A 70 -3.78 -6.91 -16.60
N PRO A 71 -4.08 -6.51 -17.85
CA PRO A 71 -3.25 -5.49 -18.52
C PRO A 71 -3.77 -4.05 -18.39
N ASP A 72 -5.08 -3.83 -18.24
CA ASP A 72 -5.67 -2.48 -18.30
C ASP A 72 -5.66 -1.73 -16.97
N ILE A 73 -5.84 -2.45 -15.86
CA ILE A 73 -5.99 -1.86 -14.52
C ILE A 73 -5.27 -2.73 -13.50
N TRP A 74 -4.45 -2.08 -12.69
CA TRP A 74 -3.74 -2.68 -11.56
C TRP A 74 -4.30 -2.10 -10.27
N ARG A 75 -4.86 -2.97 -9.41
CA ARG A 75 -5.35 -2.60 -8.08
C ARG A 75 -4.50 -3.30 -7.04
N ILE A 76 -3.84 -2.52 -6.20
CA ILE A 76 -2.95 -3.02 -5.17
C ILE A 76 -3.46 -2.51 -3.83
N GLU A 77 -3.70 -3.42 -2.90
CA GLU A 77 -3.91 -3.08 -1.51
C GLU A 77 -2.56 -2.90 -0.81
N ILE A 78 -2.41 -1.75 -0.15
CA ILE A 78 -1.32 -1.48 0.76
C ILE A 78 -1.92 -1.44 2.17
N LYS A 79 -1.47 -2.37 3.02
CA LYS A 79 -1.96 -2.51 4.39
C LYS A 79 -0.88 -2.10 5.38
N ARG A 80 -1.22 -1.30 6.38
CA ARG A 80 -0.35 -1.05 7.51
C ARG A 80 -0.33 -2.29 8.40
N LEU A 81 0.80 -2.99 8.43
CA LEU A 81 0.98 -4.12 9.33
C LEU A 81 1.17 -3.59 10.75
N HIS A 82 0.75 -4.37 11.74
CA HIS A 82 1.21 -4.14 13.10
C HIS A 82 2.72 -4.26 13.07
N SER A 83 3.40 -3.19 13.46
CA SER A 83 4.81 -3.31 13.78
C SER A 83 4.88 -4.17 15.04
N SER A 84 5.02 -5.48 14.87
CA SER A 84 5.58 -6.31 15.93
C SER A 84 6.98 -5.76 16.12
N GLY A 85 7.11 -4.81 17.05
CA GLY A 85 8.32 -4.06 17.31
C GLY A 85 9.47 -5.04 17.32
N CYS A 86 10.32 -4.96 16.28
CA CYS A 86 11.49 -5.79 16.24
C CYS A 86 12.36 -5.25 17.36
N ASN A 87 12.38 -6.00 18.46
CA ASN A 87 13.24 -5.83 19.60
C ASN A 87 14.68 -6.12 19.14
N CYS A 88 15.25 -5.22 18.33
CA CYS A 88 16.62 -5.32 17.89
C CYS A 88 17.52 -4.72 18.97
N CYS A 89 17.76 -5.53 19.99
CA CYS A 89 19.03 -5.50 20.71
C CYS A 89 20.15 -5.84 19.73
N CYS A 90 20.80 -4.82 19.17
CA CYS A 90 22.19 -4.92 18.68
C CYS A 90 22.95 -3.80 19.39
N GLY A 91 23.96 -4.02 20.20
CA GLY A 91 24.91 -5.12 20.37
C GLY A 91 26.16 -4.41 20.87
N SER A 92 26.65 -4.81 22.04
CA SER A 92 27.85 -4.27 22.69
C SER A 92 29.11 -4.39 21.85
#